data_AF-A0A2K6UG49-F1
#
_entry.id   AF-A0A2K6UG49-F1
#
_cell.length_a   1.000
_cell.length_b   1.000
_cell.length_c   1.000
_cell.angle_alpha   90.00
_cell.angle_beta   90.00
_cell.angle_gamma   90.00
#
_symmetry.space_group_name_H-M   'P 1'
#
loop_
_entity.id
_entity.type
_entity.pdbx_description
1 polymer ?
#
loop_
_entity_poly.entity_id
_entity_poly.type
_entity_poly.pdbx_seq_one_letter_code
_entity_poly.pdbx_strand_id
1 'polypeptide(L)'
;MFYVIGGITVSVVAFFFTIKFLFELAARVVSFLQNEDRERRGDRSIYDYVRGNYLDPRSCKVSWDWKDPYEVGHSMAFRVHLFYKNGQPFPAHRPVGLRVHISHVELAVEIPVTQEVLQEPNSNVVKVAFTVRKAGRYEIAVKLGGLNVAYSPYYKIFQPGVVVPSKTKIVCHFSTLVLTCGQPHTLQIVPRDEYDNPTNNSMSLRDEHNYTLSIHELGPEEEESAGVSFEKSVTSNRQTFQVFLRLTLHSRGCFHACISYQNQPINNGEFDIIVLSEDEKNIVERNVSTSGVSIYFEAYLYNAANCSSTPWHLPPMHMSSSQRRPSTAVDEEDEDSPSECHTPEKVKKPKKVYCYVSPKQFSVKEFYLKIIPWRLYTFRVCPGTKFSYLGPDPVHKLLTLVVDDGIQPPVELSCKERNILAATFIRSLLDLLRRR
;
A
#
# COMPACT_ATOMS: atom_id res chain seq x y z
N MET A 1 91.65 13.25 11.10
CA MET A 1 90.87 12.92 9.88
C MET A 1 89.39 12.66 10.18
N PHE A 2 89.03 11.68 11.02
CA PHE A 2 87.63 11.26 11.29
C PHE A 2 86.61 12.40 11.56
N TYR A 3 86.95 13.41 12.37
CA TYR A 3 86.06 14.55 12.66
C TYR A 3 85.59 15.32 11.40
N VAL A 4 86.44 15.44 10.37
CA VAL A 4 86.09 16.14 9.13
C VAL A 4 85.07 15.33 8.31
N ILE A 5 85.24 14.01 8.27
CA ILE A 5 84.34 13.09 7.55
C ILE A 5 82.94 13.11 8.19
N GLY A 6 82.87 13.12 9.53
CA GLY A 6 81.60 13.25 10.26
C GLY A 6 80.90 14.59 10.03
N GLY A 7 81.64 15.71 9.97
CA GLY A 7 81.08 17.02 9.64
C GLY A 7 80.49 17.08 8.21
N ILE A 8 81.15 16.43 7.24
CA ILE A 8 80.68 16.35 5.86
C ILE A 8 79.40 15.50 5.77
N THR A 9 79.34 14.31 6.39
CA THR A 9 78.13 13.47 6.32
C THR A 9 76.93 14.11 7.01
N VAL A 10 77.11 14.77 8.16
CA VAL A 10 76.04 15.54 8.82
C VAL A 10 75.56 16.69 7.93
N SER A 11 76.48 17.42 7.27
CA SER A 11 76.13 18.51 6.36
C SER A 11 75.36 18.02 5.12
N VAL A 12 75.77 16.87 4.54
CA VAL A 12 75.08 16.25 3.39
C VAL A 12 73.68 15.75 3.79
N VAL A 13 73.52 15.13 4.96
CA VAL A 13 72.21 14.73 5.47
C VAL A 13 71.31 15.95 5.71
N ALA A 14 71.83 17.00 6.34
CA ALA A 14 71.10 18.26 6.53
C ALA A 14 70.69 18.89 5.19
N PHE A 15 71.56 18.86 4.18
CA PHE A 15 71.28 19.36 2.82
C PHE A 15 70.18 18.56 2.12
N PHE A 16 70.15 17.23 2.25
CA PHE A 16 69.03 16.42 1.74
C PHE A 16 67.70 16.71 2.47
N PHE A 17 67.74 16.96 3.79
CA PHE A 17 66.55 17.37 4.54
C PHE A 17 66.05 18.77 4.12
N THR A 18 66.94 19.75 3.92
CA THR A 18 66.52 21.09 3.45
C THR A 18 66.04 21.07 2.01
N ILE A 19 66.65 20.28 1.12
CA ILE A 19 66.15 20.06 -0.25
C ILE A 19 64.75 19.42 -0.22
N LYS A 20 64.54 18.35 0.57
CA LYS A 20 63.22 17.73 0.68
C LYS A 20 62.17 18.72 1.22
N PHE A 21 62.53 19.49 2.24
CA PHE A 21 61.67 20.53 2.81
C PHE A 21 61.34 21.64 1.78
N LEU A 22 62.32 22.08 0.99
CA LEU A 22 62.13 23.04 -0.10
C LEU A 22 61.21 22.50 -1.20
N PHE A 23 61.35 21.24 -1.60
CA PHE A 23 60.43 20.61 -2.56
C PHE A 23 59.01 20.45 -2.01
N GLU A 24 58.85 20.04 -0.74
CA GLU A 24 57.54 19.99 -0.10
C GLU A 24 56.91 21.39 0.05
N LEU A 25 57.70 22.42 0.36
CA LEU A 25 57.25 23.79 0.46
C LEU A 25 56.84 24.35 -0.91
N ALA A 26 57.65 24.14 -1.95
CA ALA A 26 57.35 24.52 -3.32
C ALA A 26 56.08 23.82 -3.84
N ALA A 27 55.91 22.52 -3.56
CA ALA A 27 54.70 21.78 -3.90
C ALA A 27 53.44 22.33 -3.20
N ARG A 28 53.57 22.79 -1.94
CA ARG A 28 52.48 23.48 -1.22
C ARG A 28 52.19 24.87 -1.81
N VAL A 29 53.19 25.63 -2.23
CA VAL A 29 52.99 26.94 -2.87
C VAL A 29 52.36 26.80 -4.26
N VAL A 30 52.78 25.81 -5.07
CA VAL A 30 52.14 25.51 -6.36
C VAL A 30 50.70 25.04 -6.19
N SER A 31 50.41 24.17 -5.21
CA SER A 31 49.03 23.72 -4.94
C SER A 31 48.16 24.73 -4.19
N PHE A 32 48.73 25.84 -3.68
CA PHE A 32 47.99 27.04 -3.31
C PHE A 32 47.55 27.80 -4.57
N LEU A 33 48.49 28.13 -5.46
CA LEU A 33 48.22 28.86 -6.71
C LEU A 33 47.27 28.12 -7.67
N GLN A 34 47.27 26.79 -7.67
CA GLN A 34 46.38 25.97 -8.49
C GLN A 34 44.95 25.83 -7.93
N ASN A 35 44.75 26.03 -6.62
CA ASN A 35 43.46 25.88 -5.96
C ASN A 35 42.78 27.24 -5.64
N GLU A 36 43.23 28.33 -6.26
CA GLU A 36 42.65 29.67 -6.08
C GLU A 36 41.36 29.85 -6.91
N ASP A 37 40.31 29.11 -6.53
CA ASP A 37 38.96 29.25 -7.11
C ASP A 37 38.49 30.70 -6.98
N ARG A 38 38.22 31.34 -8.14
CA ARG A 38 38.08 32.80 -8.31
C ARG A 38 36.93 33.46 -7.54
N GLU A 39 36.07 32.67 -6.88
CA GLU A 39 34.96 33.13 -6.04
C GLU A 39 35.34 33.34 -4.55
N ARG A 40 36.52 32.87 -4.10
CA ARG A 40 36.87 32.78 -2.67
C ARG A 40 37.92 33.79 -2.19
N ARG A 41 37.75 35.06 -2.56
CA ARG A 41 38.52 36.17 -1.96
C ARG A 41 38.13 36.38 -0.49
N GLY A 42 39.03 36.05 0.43
CA GLY A 42 38.92 36.39 1.85
C GLY A 42 40.06 35.81 2.68
N ASP A 43 40.95 36.68 3.15
CA ASP A 43 41.92 36.54 4.25
C ASP A 43 42.46 35.13 4.50
N ARG A 44 43.21 34.59 3.53
CA ARG A 44 43.99 33.35 3.67
C ARG A 44 45.43 33.63 3.27
N SER A 45 46.34 33.58 4.24
CA SER A 45 47.76 33.78 3.97
C SER A 45 48.41 32.51 3.41
N ILE A 46 49.55 32.66 2.72
CA ILE A 46 50.38 31.52 2.32
C ILE A 46 50.85 30.73 3.56
N TYR A 47 51.07 31.42 4.70
CA TYR A 47 51.41 30.76 5.97
C TYR A 47 50.31 29.82 6.45
N ASP A 48 49.03 30.17 6.28
CA ASP A 48 47.91 29.30 6.62
C ASP A 48 47.85 28.06 5.74
N TYR A 49 48.14 28.20 4.45
CA TYR A 49 48.24 27.05 3.55
C TYR A 49 49.40 26.12 3.94
N VAL A 50 50.59 26.67 4.23
CA VAL A 50 51.77 25.91 4.64
C VAL A 50 51.56 25.19 5.99
N ARG A 51 50.86 25.82 6.94
CA ARG A 51 50.47 25.25 8.25
C ARG A 51 49.24 24.32 8.19
N GLY A 52 48.55 24.24 7.06
CA GLY A 52 47.31 23.46 6.92
C GLY A 52 46.09 24.04 7.64
N ASN A 53 46.10 25.36 7.95
CA ASN A 53 45.01 26.12 8.57
C ASN A 53 43.86 26.41 7.58
N TYR A 54 43.57 25.50 6.66
CA TYR A 54 42.42 25.59 5.76
C TYR A 54 41.53 24.34 5.88
N LEU A 55 40.22 24.54 5.69
CA LEU A 55 39.24 23.46 5.65
C LEU A 55 39.54 22.55 4.46
N ASP A 56 39.80 21.27 4.73
CA ASP A 56 40.08 20.27 3.70
C ASP A 56 38.92 19.25 3.67
N PRO A 57 38.17 19.14 2.54
CA PRO A 57 37.11 18.15 2.40
C PRO A 57 37.58 16.70 2.64
N ARG A 58 38.85 16.40 2.39
CA ARG A 58 39.44 15.06 2.61
C ARG A 58 39.82 14.80 4.07
N SER A 59 39.97 15.84 4.89
CA SER A 59 40.17 15.72 6.35
C SER A 59 38.85 15.63 7.11
N CYS A 60 37.76 16.13 6.52
CA CYS A 60 36.40 16.05 7.09
C CYS A 60 35.88 14.61 7.11
N LYS A 61 35.08 14.27 8.13
CA LYS A 61 34.59 12.90 8.36
C LYS A 61 33.07 12.88 8.54
N VAL A 62 32.42 11.78 8.17
CA VAL A 62 31.00 11.54 8.43
C VAL A 62 30.83 10.38 9.41
N SER A 63 30.02 10.56 10.45
CA SER A 63 29.57 9.49 11.35
C SER A 63 28.05 9.38 11.32
N TRP A 64 27.55 8.15 11.21
CA TRP A 64 26.11 7.85 11.18
C TRP A 64 25.58 7.67 12.61
N ASP A 65 24.40 8.19 12.91
CA ASP A 65 23.77 8.02 14.23
C ASP A 65 22.89 6.74 14.29
N TRP A 66 22.99 5.87 13.27
CA TRP A 66 22.29 4.60 13.14
C TRP A 66 23.22 3.47 12.67
N LYS A 67 22.72 2.22 12.63
CA LYS A 67 23.39 1.05 12.06
C LYS A 67 22.61 0.54 10.85
N ASP A 68 23.32 0.10 9.81
CA ASP A 68 22.69 -0.45 8.60
C ASP A 68 22.40 -1.96 8.74
N PRO A 69 21.35 -2.51 8.10
CA PRO A 69 20.26 -1.80 7.43
C PRO A 69 19.32 -1.14 8.45
N TYR A 70 18.52 -0.16 7.99
CA TYR A 70 17.63 0.62 8.85
C TYR A 70 16.24 0.81 8.22
N GLU A 71 15.20 0.96 9.02
CA GLU A 71 13.80 1.03 8.56
C GLU A 71 13.42 2.44 8.05
N VAL A 72 12.50 2.50 7.10
CA VAL A 72 11.90 3.76 6.61
C VAL A 72 11.01 4.45 7.65
N GLY A 73 10.70 5.73 7.42
CA GLY A 73 9.71 6.50 8.18
C GLY A 73 10.21 7.12 9.47
N HIS A 74 11.29 6.61 10.06
CA HIS A 74 11.96 7.22 11.21
C HIS A 74 12.78 8.45 10.80
N SER A 75 12.87 9.43 11.69
CA SER A 75 13.78 10.57 11.52
C SER A 75 15.20 10.16 11.86
N MET A 76 16.12 10.33 10.91
CA MET A 76 17.50 9.87 10.98
C MET A 76 18.45 11.05 10.98
N ALA A 77 19.63 10.88 11.59
CA ALA A 77 20.67 11.89 11.60
C ALA A 77 22.06 11.31 11.31
N PHE A 78 22.92 12.13 10.72
CA PHE A 78 24.36 11.90 10.68
C PHE A 78 25.11 13.19 10.98
N ARG A 79 26.39 13.06 11.29
CA ARG A 79 27.24 14.18 11.73
C ARG A 79 28.40 14.36 10.77
N VAL A 80 28.52 15.54 10.19
CA VAL A 80 29.65 15.98 9.38
C VAL A 80 30.63 16.70 10.30
N HIS A 81 31.76 16.06 10.58
CA HIS A 81 32.84 16.59 11.40
C HIS A 81 33.82 17.36 10.52
N LEU A 82 33.90 18.67 10.74
CA LEU A 82 34.75 19.56 9.96
C LEU A 82 36.14 19.65 10.59
N PHE A 83 37.17 19.53 9.76
CA PHE A 83 38.57 19.58 10.17
C PHE A 83 39.42 20.41 9.21
N TYR A 84 40.37 21.15 9.78
CA TYR A 84 41.49 21.72 9.06
C TYR A 84 42.40 20.59 8.52
N LYS A 85 43.18 20.86 7.47
CA LYS A 85 44.13 19.88 6.90
C LYS A 85 45.14 19.35 7.93
N ASN A 86 45.52 20.16 8.91
CA ASN A 86 46.39 19.77 10.02
C ASN A 86 45.69 18.94 11.13
N GLY A 87 44.41 18.57 10.95
CA GLY A 87 43.65 17.73 11.86
C GLY A 87 42.94 18.48 13.00
N GLN A 88 43.11 19.80 13.12
CA GLN A 88 42.40 20.59 14.12
C GLN A 88 40.91 20.74 13.79
N PRO A 89 40.00 20.83 14.79
CA PRO A 89 38.58 21.08 14.57
C PRO A 89 38.32 22.39 13.83
N PHE A 90 37.48 22.38 12.78
CA PHE A 90 37.09 23.59 12.05
C PHE A 90 35.73 24.12 12.54
N PRO A 91 35.60 25.37 13.02
CA PRO A 91 34.34 25.89 13.57
C PRO A 91 33.25 26.02 12.50
N ALA A 92 32.18 25.24 12.65
CA ALA A 92 31.09 25.06 11.69
C ALA A 92 30.13 26.27 11.59
N HIS A 93 30.20 27.23 12.51
CA HIS A 93 29.47 28.50 12.43
C HIS A 93 29.95 29.41 11.28
N ARG A 94 31.11 29.13 10.67
CA ARG A 94 31.65 29.90 9.55
C ARG A 94 31.02 29.44 8.22
N PRO A 95 30.92 30.30 7.19
CA PRO A 95 30.37 29.92 5.89
C PRO A 95 31.30 28.95 5.15
N VAL A 96 31.06 27.64 5.31
CA VAL A 96 31.86 26.56 4.71
C VAL A 96 31.41 26.13 3.31
N GLY A 97 30.18 26.49 2.92
CA GLY A 97 29.59 26.02 1.66
C GLY A 97 29.28 24.53 1.68
N LEU A 98 28.83 24.00 2.82
CA LEU A 98 28.34 22.63 2.96
C LEU A 98 27.05 22.47 2.17
N ARG A 99 27.00 21.45 1.31
CA ARG A 99 25.80 20.99 0.63
C ARG A 99 25.69 19.49 0.86
N VAL A 100 24.53 19.07 1.35
CA VAL A 100 24.15 17.65 1.41
C VAL A 100 23.02 17.46 0.41
N HIS A 101 23.15 16.41 -0.40
CA HIS A 101 22.11 15.94 -1.30
C HIS A 101 21.85 14.46 -0.98
N ILE A 102 20.58 14.07 -0.93
CA ILE A 102 20.15 12.69 -0.67
C ILE A 102 19.13 12.34 -1.74
N SER A 103 19.34 11.24 -2.44
CA SER A 103 18.45 10.79 -3.52
C SER A 103 18.24 9.28 -3.49
N HIS A 104 17.05 8.83 -3.86
CA HIS A 104 16.77 7.42 -4.11
C HIS A 104 17.36 7.02 -5.46
N VAL A 105 18.21 6.00 -5.51
CA VAL A 105 18.97 5.63 -6.71
C VAL A 105 18.04 5.17 -7.84
N GLU A 106 17.09 4.29 -7.54
CA GLU A 106 16.19 3.70 -8.53
C GLU A 106 15.02 4.61 -8.94
N LEU A 107 14.60 5.53 -8.06
CA LEU A 107 13.44 6.41 -8.29
C LEU A 107 13.80 7.87 -8.62
N ALA A 108 15.08 8.25 -8.53
CA ALA A 108 15.58 9.63 -8.69
C ALA A 108 14.89 10.70 -7.80
N VAL A 109 14.23 10.28 -6.69
CA VAL A 109 13.53 11.17 -5.76
C VAL A 109 14.54 11.80 -4.80
N GLU A 110 14.63 13.13 -4.80
CA GLU A 110 15.39 13.90 -3.82
C GLU A 110 14.69 13.92 -2.45
N ILE A 111 15.48 13.91 -1.37
CA ILE A 111 14.99 13.92 0.01
C ILE A 111 15.41 15.22 0.69
N PRO A 112 14.48 15.99 1.28
CA PRO A 112 14.81 17.21 2.00
C PRO A 112 15.61 16.89 3.27
N VAL A 113 16.61 17.74 3.56
CA VAL A 113 17.49 17.62 4.71
C VAL A 113 17.45 18.90 5.55
N THR A 114 17.48 18.78 6.87
CA THR A 114 17.76 19.88 7.80
C THR A 114 19.23 19.81 8.24
N GLN A 115 19.82 20.98 8.52
CA GLN A 115 21.21 21.09 8.97
C GLN A 115 21.27 21.95 10.23
N GLU A 116 21.99 21.47 11.24
CA GLU A 116 22.09 22.05 12.58
C GLU A 116 23.57 22.08 12.98
N VAL A 117 24.12 23.27 13.27
CA VAL A 117 25.46 23.40 13.86
C VAL A 117 25.35 23.09 15.34
N LEU A 118 26.12 22.10 15.81
CA LEU A 118 26.13 21.76 17.23
C LEU A 118 26.85 22.83 18.05
N GLN A 119 26.40 23.04 19.28
CA GLN A 119 27.02 23.95 20.24
C GLN A 119 28.31 23.34 20.84
N GLU A 120 29.08 24.16 21.55
CA GLU A 120 30.32 23.74 22.20
C GLU A 120 30.08 22.61 23.23
N PRO A 121 31.00 21.64 23.36
CA PRO A 121 32.33 21.57 22.74
C PRO A 121 32.35 21.11 21.26
N ASN A 122 31.20 20.71 20.69
CA ASN A 122 31.12 20.12 19.35
C ASN A 122 30.93 21.16 18.22
N SER A 123 31.47 22.37 18.37
CA SER A 123 31.25 23.49 17.44
C SER A 123 31.87 23.30 16.05
N ASN A 124 32.57 22.19 15.80
CA ASN A 124 33.04 21.76 14.49
C ASN A 124 32.13 20.73 13.79
N VAL A 125 30.97 20.41 14.37
CA VAL A 125 30.07 19.35 13.87
C VAL A 125 28.78 19.96 13.33
N VAL A 126 28.44 19.62 12.09
CA VAL A 126 27.09 19.83 11.54
C VAL A 126 26.32 18.52 11.63
N LYS A 127 25.24 18.51 12.39
CA LYS A 127 24.24 17.45 12.40
C LYS A 127 23.30 17.67 11.22
N VAL A 128 23.07 16.62 10.45
CA VAL A 128 22.22 16.62 9.25
C VAL A 128 21.12 15.60 9.49
N ALA A 129 19.86 16.03 9.47
CA ALA A 129 18.72 15.17 9.75
C ALA A 129 17.73 15.13 8.56
N PHE A 130 17.11 13.96 8.35
CA PHE A 130 16.26 13.68 7.21
C PHE A 130 15.28 12.54 7.52
N THR A 131 14.33 12.28 6.62
CA THR A 131 13.39 11.15 6.74
C THR A 131 13.11 10.57 5.36
N VAL A 132 13.43 9.30 5.16
CA VAL A 132 13.06 8.54 3.95
C VAL A 132 11.74 7.81 4.17
N ARG A 133 10.90 7.73 3.14
CA ARG A 133 9.62 6.99 3.16
C ARG A 133 9.54 5.87 2.14
N LYS A 134 10.51 5.77 1.21
CA LYS A 134 10.58 4.67 0.25
C LYS A 134 11.75 3.76 0.58
N ALA A 135 11.50 2.45 0.50
CA ALA A 135 12.49 1.42 0.74
C ALA A 135 13.29 1.16 -0.53
N GLY A 136 14.61 1.00 -0.39
CA GLY A 136 15.51 0.92 -1.54
C GLY A 136 16.90 1.46 -1.24
N ARG A 137 17.68 1.71 -2.30
CA ARG A 137 19.04 2.24 -2.20
C ARG A 137 19.02 3.76 -2.34
N TYR A 138 19.82 4.42 -1.52
CA TYR A 138 19.99 5.87 -1.53
C TYR A 138 21.46 6.25 -1.72
N GLU A 139 21.68 7.33 -2.47
CA GLU A 139 22.94 8.06 -2.50
C GLU A 139 22.87 9.23 -1.51
N ILE A 140 23.95 9.44 -0.74
CA ILE A 140 24.13 10.56 0.17
C ILE A 140 25.43 11.27 -0.23
N ALA A 141 25.30 12.37 -0.97
CA ALA A 141 26.43 13.17 -1.43
C ALA A 141 26.66 14.37 -0.49
N VAL A 142 27.82 14.38 0.17
CA VAL A 142 28.24 15.45 1.10
C VAL A 142 29.39 16.23 0.46
N LYS A 143 29.16 17.52 0.19
CA LYS A 143 30.09 18.40 -0.53
C LYS A 143 30.42 19.65 0.28
N LEU A 144 31.69 20.05 0.29
CA LEU A 144 32.19 21.28 0.91
C LEU A 144 32.79 22.17 -0.17
N GLY A 145 32.08 23.24 -0.55
CA GLY A 145 32.50 24.13 -1.62
C GLY A 145 32.59 23.44 -2.99
N GLY A 146 31.59 22.62 -3.33
CA GLY A 146 31.54 21.86 -4.59
C GLY A 146 32.27 20.51 -4.55
N LEU A 147 33.38 20.40 -3.82
CA LEU A 147 34.17 19.17 -3.69
C LEU A 147 33.52 18.16 -2.72
N ASN A 148 33.52 16.87 -3.08
CA ASN A 148 33.11 15.78 -2.19
C ASN A 148 34.03 15.71 -0.94
N VAL A 149 33.44 15.41 0.22
CA VAL A 149 34.21 15.03 1.42
C VAL A 149 34.75 13.60 1.32
N ALA A 150 35.63 13.20 2.25
CA ALA A 150 36.21 11.86 2.29
C ALA A 150 35.14 10.74 2.19
N TYR A 151 35.27 9.86 1.20
CA TYR A 151 34.35 8.75 0.88
C TYR A 151 32.93 9.13 0.43
N SER A 152 32.65 10.41 0.14
CA SER A 152 31.38 10.82 -0.51
C SER A 152 31.43 10.58 -2.03
N PRO A 153 30.34 10.12 -2.68
CA PRO A 153 29.03 9.84 -2.09
C PRO A 153 28.98 8.49 -1.35
N TYR A 154 28.18 8.45 -0.28
CA TYR A 154 27.91 7.23 0.48
C TYR A 154 26.64 6.56 -0.05
N TYR A 155 26.61 5.23 -0.05
CA TYR A 155 25.40 4.47 -0.36
C TYR A 155 24.81 3.83 0.89
N LYS A 156 23.49 3.92 1.02
CA LYS A 156 22.71 3.37 2.13
C LYS A 156 21.52 2.57 1.59
N ILE A 157 21.06 1.60 2.37
CA ILE A 157 19.89 0.78 2.04
C ILE A 157 18.90 0.89 3.20
N PHE A 158 17.69 1.33 2.87
CA PHE A 158 16.60 1.41 3.85
C PHE A 158 15.57 0.32 3.55
N GLN A 159 15.21 -0.43 4.58
CA GLN A 159 14.27 -1.55 4.52
C GLN A 159 12.83 -1.05 4.66
N PRO A 160 11.85 -1.73 4.03
CA PRO A 160 10.44 -1.45 4.24
C PRO A 160 10.06 -1.78 5.68
N GLY A 161 9.02 -1.10 6.19
CA GLY A 161 8.52 -1.35 7.52
C GLY A 161 7.70 -2.65 7.66
N VAL A 162 7.16 -2.83 8.86
CA VAL A 162 6.23 -3.91 9.20
C VAL A 162 4.97 -3.92 8.31
N VAL A 163 4.38 -5.09 8.13
CA VAL A 163 3.11 -5.25 7.39
C VAL A 163 1.98 -4.46 8.04
N VAL A 164 1.31 -3.58 7.27
CA VAL A 164 0.10 -2.85 7.66
C VAL A 164 -1.13 -3.40 6.91
N PRO A 165 -2.16 -3.92 7.60
CA PRO A 165 -3.36 -4.50 6.98
C PRO A 165 -4.08 -3.58 5.99
N SER A 166 -4.29 -2.31 6.36
CA SER A 166 -5.01 -1.32 5.54
C SER A 166 -4.27 -0.84 4.29
N LYS A 167 -2.99 -1.21 4.14
CA LYS A 167 -2.14 -0.95 2.96
C LYS A 167 -1.95 -2.22 2.12
N THR A 168 -1.91 -3.36 2.79
CA THR A 168 -1.83 -4.71 2.20
C THR A 168 -3.09 -5.02 1.41
N LYS A 169 -2.95 -5.61 0.22
CA LYS A 169 -4.08 -5.85 -0.70
C LYS A 169 -3.90 -7.06 -1.61
N ILE A 170 -5.03 -7.61 -2.07
CA ILE A 170 -5.09 -8.53 -3.21
C ILE A 170 -4.77 -7.73 -4.48
N VAL A 171 -3.91 -8.28 -5.35
CA VAL A 171 -3.41 -7.61 -6.56
C VAL A 171 -4.52 -7.36 -7.59
N CYS A 172 -5.40 -8.34 -7.78
CA CYS A 172 -6.55 -8.24 -8.67
C CYS A 172 -7.81 -7.99 -7.82
N HIS A 173 -8.30 -6.76 -7.79
CA HIS A 173 -9.53 -6.41 -7.06
C HIS A 173 -10.78 -6.98 -7.75
N PHE A 174 -11.62 -7.67 -6.99
CA PHE A 174 -12.97 -8.12 -7.37
C PHE A 174 -13.91 -7.96 -6.16
N SER A 175 -15.20 -7.70 -6.41
CA SER A 175 -16.23 -7.78 -5.36
C SER A 175 -16.76 -9.20 -5.15
N THR A 176 -16.63 -10.05 -6.18
CA THR A 176 -17.08 -11.44 -6.16
C THR A 176 -16.11 -12.32 -6.92
N LEU A 177 -15.68 -13.42 -6.30
CA LEU A 177 -14.83 -14.46 -6.86
C LEU A 177 -15.69 -15.62 -7.38
N VAL A 178 -15.45 -16.09 -8.60
CA VAL A 178 -16.15 -17.26 -9.16
C VAL A 178 -15.21 -18.46 -9.14
N LEU A 179 -15.60 -19.49 -8.40
CA LEU A 179 -14.87 -20.74 -8.20
C LEU A 179 -15.69 -21.94 -8.70
N THR A 180 -15.02 -23.09 -8.82
CA THR A 180 -15.66 -24.38 -9.09
C THR A 180 -15.40 -25.31 -7.92
N CYS A 181 -16.40 -26.09 -7.52
CA CYS A 181 -16.32 -26.97 -6.36
C CYS A 181 -15.13 -27.94 -6.47
N GLY A 182 -14.34 -28.04 -5.39
CA GLY A 182 -13.13 -28.88 -5.32
C GLY A 182 -11.92 -28.38 -6.13
N GLN A 183 -12.04 -27.31 -6.92
CA GLN A 183 -10.92 -26.78 -7.71
C GLN A 183 -10.17 -25.69 -6.93
N PRO A 184 -8.84 -25.81 -6.75
CA PRO A 184 -8.07 -24.85 -5.98
C PRO A 184 -7.84 -23.56 -6.76
N HIS A 185 -7.96 -22.43 -6.07
CA HIS A 185 -7.69 -21.10 -6.58
C HIS A 185 -6.62 -20.40 -5.75
N THR A 186 -5.78 -19.57 -6.37
CA THR A 186 -4.68 -18.87 -5.70
C THR A 186 -4.84 -17.37 -5.80
N LEU A 187 -5.05 -16.71 -4.67
CA LEU A 187 -5.08 -15.26 -4.54
C LEU A 187 -3.68 -14.73 -4.26
N GLN A 188 -3.25 -13.71 -5.01
CA GLN A 188 -1.98 -13.03 -4.81
C GLN A 188 -2.20 -11.77 -3.97
N ILE A 189 -1.59 -11.76 -2.78
CA ILE A 189 -1.56 -10.65 -1.83
C ILE A 189 -0.17 -10.01 -1.91
N VAL A 190 -0.10 -8.68 -1.89
CA VAL A 190 1.15 -7.95 -1.70
C VAL A 190 1.08 -7.24 -0.35
N PRO A 191 1.89 -7.66 0.65
CA PRO A 191 1.98 -6.95 1.92
C PRO A 191 2.66 -5.60 1.71
N ARG A 192 2.19 -4.59 2.45
CA ARG A 192 2.69 -3.21 2.37
C ARG A 192 2.94 -2.63 3.75
N ASP A 193 3.97 -1.79 3.86
CA ASP A 193 4.15 -0.94 5.03
C ASP A 193 3.27 0.33 4.97
N GLU A 194 3.32 1.16 6.01
CA GLU A 194 2.56 2.42 6.12
C GLU A 194 2.78 3.37 4.92
N TYR A 195 3.95 3.29 4.28
CA TYR A 195 4.36 4.16 3.18
C TYR A 195 4.17 3.52 1.79
N ASP A 196 3.43 2.41 1.70
CA ASP A 196 3.21 1.64 0.47
C ASP A 196 4.51 1.11 -0.16
N ASN A 197 5.46 0.66 0.65
CA ASN A 197 6.57 -0.17 0.18
C ASN A 197 6.16 -1.65 0.22
N PRO A 198 6.46 -2.46 -0.82
CA PRO A 198 6.35 -3.92 -0.74
C PRO A 198 7.17 -4.45 0.43
N THR A 199 6.56 -5.28 1.28
CA THR A 199 7.22 -5.86 2.45
C THR A 199 6.84 -7.34 2.62
N ASN A 200 7.64 -8.04 3.41
CA ASN A 200 7.28 -9.25 4.13
C ASN A 200 7.95 -9.10 5.50
N ASN A 201 7.38 -9.60 6.59
CA ASN A 201 8.01 -9.40 7.90
C ASN A 201 9.34 -10.15 7.97
N SER A 202 10.42 -9.42 7.68
CA SER A 202 11.79 -9.93 7.51
C SER A 202 12.32 -10.72 8.71
N MET A 203 11.78 -10.41 9.89
CA MET A 203 12.11 -10.99 11.19
C MET A 203 11.22 -12.18 11.59
N SER A 204 10.10 -12.42 10.89
CA SER A 204 9.14 -13.48 11.27
C SER A 204 9.40 -14.79 10.52
N LEU A 205 9.69 -15.84 11.28
CA LEU A 205 9.74 -17.23 10.78
C LEU A 205 8.35 -17.84 10.53
N ARG A 206 7.26 -17.10 10.80
CA ARG A 206 5.89 -17.61 10.87
C ARG A 206 4.83 -16.68 10.26
N ASP A 207 5.24 -15.75 9.38
CA ASP A 207 4.34 -14.71 8.84
C ASP A 207 3.14 -15.27 8.06
N GLU A 208 3.24 -16.47 7.51
CA GLU A 208 2.15 -17.20 6.82
C GLU A 208 0.99 -17.56 7.78
N HIS A 209 1.26 -17.75 9.07
CA HIS A 209 0.21 -18.00 10.09
C HIS A 209 -0.56 -16.74 10.48
N ASN A 210 -0.03 -15.54 10.17
CA ASN A 210 -0.73 -14.28 10.44
C ASN A 210 -1.92 -14.05 9.50
N TYR A 211 -1.99 -14.78 8.37
CA TYR A 211 -3.07 -14.70 7.38
C TYR A 211 -4.22 -15.65 7.72
N THR A 212 -5.29 -15.07 8.28
CA THR A 212 -6.57 -15.75 8.50
C THR A 212 -7.52 -15.52 7.34
N LEU A 213 -8.41 -16.48 7.13
CA LEU A 213 -9.51 -16.41 6.17
C LEU A 213 -10.74 -16.94 6.90
N SER A 214 -11.77 -16.11 6.97
CA SER A 214 -13.11 -16.49 7.40
C SER A 214 -14.00 -16.65 6.17
N ILE A 215 -14.91 -17.62 6.22
CA ILE A 215 -15.91 -17.88 5.18
C ILE A 215 -17.24 -18.20 5.87
N HIS A 216 -18.30 -17.51 5.46
CA HIS A 216 -19.67 -17.66 5.97
C HIS A 216 -20.62 -17.87 4.78
N GLU A 217 -21.67 -18.68 4.91
CA GLU A 217 -22.61 -18.92 3.80
C GLU A 217 -23.61 -17.77 3.64
N LEU A 218 -23.91 -17.40 2.39
CA LEU A 218 -24.87 -16.37 2.01
C LEU A 218 -26.20 -17.02 1.58
N GLY A 219 -26.91 -17.52 2.60
CA GLY A 219 -28.20 -18.18 2.50
C GLY A 219 -29.00 -18.06 3.81
N PRO A 220 -30.15 -18.74 3.92
CA PRO A 220 -30.79 -18.93 5.22
C PRO A 220 -29.92 -19.87 6.08
N GLU A 221 -29.75 -19.56 7.36
CA GLU A 221 -29.25 -20.54 8.33
C GLU A 221 -30.31 -21.62 8.51
N GLU A 222 -30.12 -22.79 7.88
CA GLU A 222 -30.80 -24.01 8.35
C GLU A 222 -30.18 -24.40 9.70
N GLU A 223 -31.00 -24.91 10.62
CA GLU A 223 -30.71 -24.93 12.07
C GLU A 223 -29.49 -25.79 12.48
N GLU A 224 -28.94 -26.59 11.57
CA GLU A 224 -27.64 -27.26 11.70
C GLU A 224 -26.64 -26.71 10.67
N SER A 225 -26.05 -25.54 10.96
CA SER A 225 -24.96 -24.97 10.16
C SER A 225 -23.67 -25.79 10.25
N ALA A 226 -23.61 -26.87 9.48
CA ALA A 226 -22.41 -27.65 9.22
C ALA A 226 -21.34 -26.73 8.60
N GLY A 227 -20.33 -26.36 9.39
CA GLY A 227 -19.36 -25.32 9.04
C GLY A 227 -18.70 -25.52 7.68
N VAL A 228 -18.57 -24.43 6.91
CA VAL A 228 -18.14 -24.42 5.50
C VAL A 228 -16.87 -25.27 5.31
N SER A 229 -16.97 -26.31 4.48
CA SER A 229 -15.84 -27.20 4.22
C SER A 229 -14.89 -26.58 3.18
N PHE A 230 -13.75 -26.08 3.65
CA PHE A 230 -12.72 -25.48 2.80
C PHE A 230 -11.28 -25.81 3.26
N GLU A 231 -10.37 -25.92 2.30
CA GLU A 231 -8.92 -25.94 2.53
C GLU A 231 -8.35 -24.53 2.35
N LYS A 232 -7.41 -24.12 3.20
CA LYS A 232 -6.51 -23.00 2.91
C LYS A 232 -5.04 -23.37 3.10
N SER A 233 -4.16 -22.89 2.23
CA SER A 233 -2.73 -22.81 2.48
C SER A 233 -2.18 -21.45 2.08
N VAL A 234 -1.13 -21.00 2.76
CA VAL A 234 -0.51 -19.69 2.54
C VAL A 234 0.98 -19.93 2.33
N THR A 235 1.55 -19.35 1.28
CA THR A 235 3.00 -19.43 1.01
C THR A 235 3.57 -18.06 0.68
N SER A 236 4.79 -17.78 1.16
CA SER A 236 5.46 -16.49 1.04
C SER A 236 6.68 -16.55 0.11
N ASN A 237 6.72 -15.67 -0.90
CA ASN A 237 7.91 -15.44 -1.71
C ASN A 237 8.66 -14.21 -1.18
N ARG A 238 9.75 -14.47 -0.46
CA ARG A 238 10.61 -13.45 0.14
C ARG A 238 11.40 -12.61 -0.85
N GLN A 239 11.60 -13.10 -2.10
CA GLN A 239 12.30 -12.35 -3.15
C GLN A 239 11.39 -11.34 -3.86
N THR A 240 10.11 -11.68 -4.04
CA THR A 240 9.15 -10.82 -4.77
C THR A 240 8.22 -10.02 -3.85
N PHE A 241 8.33 -10.19 -2.52
CA PHE A 241 7.45 -9.58 -1.51
C PHE A 241 5.96 -9.88 -1.79
N GLN A 242 5.67 -11.16 -2.05
CA GLN A 242 4.33 -11.66 -2.40
C GLN A 242 3.92 -12.80 -1.47
N VAL A 243 2.64 -12.82 -1.12
CA VAL A 243 2.01 -13.91 -0.38
C VAL A 243 0.93 -14.51 -1.27
N PHE A 244 0.91 -15.83 -1.38
CA PHE A 244 -0.04 -16.59 -2.17
C PHE A 244 -0.96 -17.36 -1.22
N LEU A 245 -2.25 -17.02 -1.22
CA LEU A 245 -3.28 -17.74 -0.47
C LEU A 245 -3.99 -18.68 -1.44
N ARG A 246 -3.76 -19.99 -1.30
CA ARG A 246 -4.48 -21.04 -2.03
C ARG A 246 -5.71 -21.45 -1.23
N LEU A 247 -6.86 -21.50 -1.88
CA LEU A 247 -8.18 -21.80 -1.31
C LEU A 247 -8.88 -22.87 -2.16
N THR A 248 -9.47 -23.88 -1.52
CA THR A 248 -10.38 -24.86 -2.13
C THR A 248 -11.68 -24.85 -1.33
N LEU A 249 -12.86 -24.71 -1.95
CA LEU A 249 -14.15 -24.97 -1.28
C LEU A 249 -14.76 -26.28 -1.79
N HIS A 250 -15.36 -27.04 -0.89
CA HIS A 250 -15.99 -28.34 -1.17
C HIS A 250 -17.52 -28.31 -1.07
N SER A 251 -18.11 -27.22 -0.54
CA SER A 251 -19.53 -26.91 -0.66
C SER A 251 -19.80 -26.01 -1.88
N ARG A 252 -20.99 -26.13 -2.44
CA ARG A 252 -21.44 -25.38 -3.63
C ARG A 252 -22.54 -24.40 -3.21
N GLY A 253 -22.36 -23.11 -3.47
CA GLY A 253 -23.23 -22.08 -2.92
C GLY A 253 -22.71 -20.66 -3.18
N CYS A 254 -23.17 -19.72 -2.35
CA CYS A 254 -22.59 -18.38 -2.26
C CYS A 254 -22.09 -18.17 -0.84
N PHE A 255 -20.94 -17.52 -0.70
CA PHE A 255 -20.29 -17.32 0.60
C PHE A 255 -19.75 -15.90 0.71
N HIS A 256 -19.75 -15.32 1.90
CA HIS A 256 -18.99 -14.11 2.20
C HIS A 256 -17.63 -14.51 2.77
N ALA A 257 -16.56 -13.88 2.31
CA ALA A 257 -15.19 -14.18 2.72
C ALA A 257 -14.43 -12.93 3.13
N CYS A 258 -13.71 -13.03 4.25
CA CYS A 258 -12.81 -11.97 4.72
C CYS A 258 -11.41 -12.53 4.98
N ILE A 259 -10.43 -12.00 4.24
CA ILE A 259 -9.00 -12.21 4.49
C ILE A 259 -8.51 -11.16 5.49
N SER A 260 -7.93 -11.64 6.58
CA SER A 260 -7.38 -10.80 7.65
C SER A 260 -5.91 -11.10 7.89
N TYR A 261 -5.17 -10.08 8.31
CA TYR A 261 -3.80 -10.16 8.76
C TYR A 261 -3.72 -9.73 10.23
N GLN A 262 -3.23 -10.61 11.11
CA GLN A 262 -3.23 -10.40 12.57
C GLN A 262 -4.61 -9.98 13.12
N ASN A 263 -5.67 -10.65 12.62
CA ASN A 263 -7.08 -10.41 12.95
C ASN A 263 -7.65 -9.03 12.54
N GLN A 264 -6.95 -8.25 11.71
CA GLN A 264 -7.48 -7.06 11.05
C GLN A 264 -7.72 -7.35 9.56
N PRO A 265 -8.85 -6.95 8.94
CA PRO A 265 -9.08 -7.17 7.52
C PRO A 265 -8.01 -6.45 6.68
N ILE A 266 -7.54 -7.11 5.61
CA ILE A 266 -6.67 -6.44 4.64
C ILE A 266 -7.51 -5.54 3.74
N ASN A 267 -6.90 -4.50 3.16
CA ASN A 267 -7.59 -3.66 2.19
C ASN A 267 -7.98 -4.48 0.95
N ASN A 268 -9.26 -4.44 0.54
CA ASN A 268 -9.91 -5.35 -0.41
C ASN A 268 -9.95 -6.84 -0.02
N GLY A 269 -9.75 -7.17 1.27
CA GLY A 269 -9.83 -8.52 1.81
C GLY A 269 -11.24 -9.09 1.99
N GLU A 270 -12.27 -8.24 1.97
CA GLU A 270 -13.69 -8.62 2.04
C GLU A 270 -14.29 -8.75 0.63
N PHE A 271 -14.84 -9.92 0.31
CA PHE A 271 -15.45 -10.22 -0.99
C PHE A 271 -16.40 -11.42 -0.90
N ASP A 272 -17.32 -11.52 -1.86
CA ASP A 272 -18.20 -12.69 -1.96
C ASP A 272 -17.57 -13.78 -2.85
N ILE A 273 -17.97 -15.03 -2.66
CA ILE A 273 -17.56 -16.19 -3.45
C ILE A 273 -18.81 -16.89 -4.01
N ILE A 274 -18.82 -17.16 -5.31
CA ILE A 274 -19.77 -18.10 -5.93
C ILE A 274 -19.02 -19.38 -6.25
N VAL A 275 -19.43 -20.50 -5.65
CA VAL A 275 -18.89 -21.83 -5.99
C VAL A 275 -19.90 -22.57 -6.87
N LEU A 276 -19.49 -22.89 -8.09
CA LEU A 276 -20.30 -23.58 -9.10
C LEU A 276 -20.00 -25.10 -9.15
N SER A 277 -20.91 -25.90 -9.69
CA SER A 277 -20.56 -27.23 -10.20
C SER A 277 -19.81 -27.13 -11.53
N GLU A 278 -19.16 -28.22 -11.96
CA GLU A 278 -18.51 -28.27 -13.28
C GLU A 278 -19.53 -28.05 -14.42
N ASP A 279 -20.77 -28.53 -14.28
CA ASP A 279 -21.86 -28.29 -15.25
C ASP A 279 -22.25 -26.80 -15.33
N GLU A 280 -22.38 -26.13 -14.18
CA GLU A 280 -22.71 -24.70 -14.12
C GLU A 280 -21.56 -23.85 -14.67
N LYS A 281 -20.31 -24.19 -14.37
CA LYS A 281 -19.12 -23.62 -15.00
C LYS A 281 -19.15 -23.81 -16.51
N ASN A 282 -19.45 -25.01 -17.01
CA ASN A 282 -19.57 -25.30 -18.45
C ASN A 282 -20.67 -24.46 -19.11
N ILE A 283 -21.79 -24.18 -18.42
CA ILE A 283 -22.83 -23.24 -18.88
C ILE A 283 -22.29 -21.80 -18.93
N VAL A 284 -21.59 -21.33 -17.88
CA VAL A 284 -20.97 -19.98 -17.85
C VAL A 284 -19.94 -19.81 -18.95
N GLU A 285 -19.07 -20.79 -19.20
CA GLU A 285 -18.06 -20.71 -20.25
C GLU A 285 -18.68 -20.75 -21.65
N ARG A 286 -19.76 -21.51 -21.86
CA ARG A 286 -20.58 -21.45 -23.09
C ARG A 286 -21.25 -20.08 -23.27
N ASN A 287 -21.81 -19.51 -22.20
CA ASN A 287 -22.47 -18.22 -22.21
C ASN A 287 -21.52 -17.07 -22.61
N VAL A 288 -20.29 -17.09 -22.10
CA VAL A 288 -19.28 -16.04 -22.38
C VAL A 288 -18.59 -16.23 -23.75
N SER A 289 -18.43 -17.48 -24.21
CA SER A 289 -17.85 -17.77 -25.54
C SER A 289 -18.80 -17.57 -26.71
N THR A 290 -20.12 -17.55 -26.47
CA THR A 290 -21.15 -17.31 -27.50
C THR A 290 -21.13 -15.85 -27.96
N SER A 291 -20.30 -15.55 -28.97
CA SER A 291 -20.16 -14.20 -29.51
C SER A 291 -21.39 -13.78 -30.35
N GLY A 292 -21.78 -12.51 -30.23
CA GLY A 292 -22.83 -11.88 -31.04
C GLY A 292 -24.27 -11.97 -30.49
N VAL A 293 -24.56 -12.85 -29.53
CA VAL A 293 -25.91 -12.99 -28.93
C VAL A 293 -25.87 -12.63 -27.45
N SER A 294 -26.85 -11.86 -26.97
CA SER A 294 -27.03 -11.60 -25.53
C SER A 294 -27.74 -12.78 -24.85
N ILE A 295 -27.03 -13.47 -23.96
CA ILE A 295 -27.58 -14.53 -23.10
C ILE A 295 -28.68 -13.93 -22.21
N TYR A 296 -29.76 -14.67 -21.95
CA TYR A 296 -30.87 -14.22 -21.12
C TYR A 296 -31.21 -15.23 -20.03
N PHE A 297 -31.65 -14.72 -18.89
CA PHE A 297 -32.12 -15.50 -17.75
C PHE A 297 -33.53 -15.02 -17.37
N GLU A 298 -34.40 -15.94 -16.97
CA GLU A 298 -35.72 -15.59 -16.42
C GLU A 298 -35.60 -15.20 -14.95
N ALA A 299 -36.23 -14.07 -14.57
CA ALA A 299 -36.18 -13.54 -13.22
C ALA A 299 -37.49 -12.83 -12.83
N TYR A 300 -37.61 -12.53 -11.54
CA TYR A 300 -38.70 -11.76 -10.95
C TYR A 300 -38.14 -10.48 -10.32
N LEU A 301 -38.56 -9.34 -10.87
CA LEU A 301 -38.23 -8.00 -10.40
C LEU A 301 -39.12 -7.64 -9.19
N TYR A 302 -38.47 -7.32 -8.08
CA TYR A 302 -39.11 -6.74 -6.91
C TYR A 302 -39.09 -5.20 -7.01
N ASN A 303 -40.01 -4.54 -6.29
CA ASN A 303 -40.26 -3.11 -6.45
C ASN A 303 -39.55 -2.31 -5.35
N ALA A 304 -38.62 -1.42 -5.72
CA ALA A 304 -37.72 -0.69 -4.82
C ALA A 304 -38.39 0.18 -3.74
N ALA A 305 -39.71 0.38 -3.79
CA ALA A 305 -40.47 1.10 -2.75
C ALA A 305 -40.38 0.45 -1.36
N ASN A 306 -40.02 -0.84 -1.26
CA ASN A 306 -39.88 -1.56 0.01
C ASN A 306 -38.51 -1.32 0.70
N CYS A 307 -37.55 -0.63 0.06
CA CYS A 307 -36.22 -0.34 0.64
C CYS A 307 -36.17 0.98 1.46
N SER A 308 -37.30 1.43 2.02
CA SER A 308 -37.38 2.67 2.82
C SER A 308 -37.85 2.48 4.27
N SER A 309 -38.14 1.25 4.70
CA SER A 309 -38.75 0.96 6.01
C SER A 309 -37.91 0.09 6.96
N THR A 310 -36.63 -0.16 6.65
CA THR A 310 -35.65 -0.74 7.58
C THR A 310 -34.35 0.08 7.60
N PRO A 311 -33.93 0.65 8.74
CA PRO A 311 -32.60 1.24 8.89
C PRO A 311 -31.52 0.16 8.75
N TRP A 312 -30.44 0.47 8.02
CA TRP A 312 -29.30 -0.43 7.86
C TRP A 312 -28.53 -0.60 9.17
N HIS A 313 -28.83 -1.66 9.92
CA HIS A 313 -28.10 -2.04 11.12
C HIS A 313 -26.72 -2.62 10.75
N LEU A 314 -25.72 -1.74 10.71
CA LEU A 314 -24.32 -2.13 10.85
C LEU A 314 -24.11 -2.79 12.24
N PRO A 315 -23.26 -3.82 12.36
CA PRO A 315 -23.00 -4.47 13.64
C PRO A 315 -22.33 -3.49 14.63
N PRO A 316 -22.60 -3.58 15.95
CA PRO A 316 -22.20 -2.54 16.89
C PRO A 316 -20.68 -2.45 17.09
N MET A 317 -20.09 -1.29 16.80
CA MET A 317 -18.77 -0.96 17.34
C MET A 317 -18.88 -0.73 18.85
N HIS A 318 -18.23 -1.59 19.64
CA HIS A 318 -18.12 -1.43 21.09
C HIS A 318 -17.25 -0.21 21.45
N MET A 319 -17.88 0.96 21.60
CA MET A 319 -17.31 2.13 22.26
C MET A 319 -17.86 2.25 23.68
N SER A 320 -17.05 1.83 24.67
CA SER A 320 -17.40 1.93 26.08
C SER A 320 -17.19 3.34 26.63
N SER A 321 -18.27 3.96 27.12
CA SER A 321 -18.20 5.08 28.06
C SER A 321 -19.42 5.05 28.99
N SER A 322 -19.28 5.61 30.20
CA SER A 322 -20.14 5.29 31.36
C SER A 322 -20.84 6.52 31.92
N GLN A 323 -21.94 6.30 32.66
CA GLN A 323 -22.66 7.26 33.55
C GLN A 323 -23.40 8.41 32.81
N ARG A 324 -24.66 8.78 33.10
CA ARG A 324 -25.47 8.75 34.34
C ARG A 324 -27.00 8.69 34.06
N ARG A 325 -27.78 8.28 35.08
CA ARG A 325 -29.18 8.69 35.38
C ARG A 325 -29.14 9.80 36.48
N PRO A 326 -30.22 10.53 36.87
CA PRO A 326 -31.68 10.26 36.75
C PRO A 326 -32.49 11.53 36.27
N SER A 327 -33.81 11.80 36.43
CA SER A 327 -35.03 11.09 36.92
C SER A 327 -36.33 11.83 36.49
N THR A 328 -37.46 11.12 36.42
CA THR A 328 -38.86 11.52 36.74
C THR A 328 -39.51 12.83 36.24
N ALA A 329 -40.48 12.68 35.33
CA ALA A 329 -41.85 13.24 35.31
C ALA A 329 -42.55 12.51 34.12
N VAL A 330 -43.71 11.83 34.20
CA VAL A 330 -45.06 12.24 34.63
C VAL A 330 -45.56 13.48 33.88
N ASP A 331 -46.41 13.24 32.88
CA ASP A 331 -47.72 13.89 32.72
C ASP A 331 -48.57 12.99 31.79
N GLU A 332 -49.90 12.99 32.00
CA GLU A 332 -50.89 12.22 31.23
C GLU A 332 -51.85 13.20 30.54
N GLU A 333 -51.95 13.16 29.20
CA GLU A 333 -53.03 13.82 28.46
C GLU A 333 -53.54 12.88 27.35
N ASP A 334 -54.82 12.51 27.43
CA ASP A 334 -55.53 11.75 26.39
C ASP A 334 -55.98 12.69 25.26
N GLU A 335 -55.64 12.35 24.01
CA GLU A 335 -56.21 12.96 22.79
C GLU A 335 -56.75 11.85 21.88
N ASP A 336 -58.04 11.92 21.56
CA ASP A 336 -58.79 10.87 20.86
C ASP A 336 -58.68 11.00 19.33
N SER A 337 -58.12 9.99 18.67
CA SER A 337 -58.07 9.91 17.20
C SER A 337 -57.86 8.47 16.69
N PRO A 338 -58.31 8.16 15.46
CA PRO A 338 -59.09 6.94 15.25
C PRO A 338 -58.27 5.67 14.97
N SER A 339 -58.92 4.54 15.30
CA SER A 339 -58.50 3.19 14.93
C SER A 339 -58.53 2.98 13.41
N GLU A 340 -57.38 3.12 12.75
CA GLU A 340 -57.16 2.53 11.42
C GLU A 340 -56.75 1.06 11.57
N CYS A 341 -57.56 0.16 11.01
CA CYS A 341 -57.26 -1.27 11.01
C CYS A 341 -55.93 -1.57 10.33
N HIS A 342 -55.11 -2.45 10.93
CA HIS A 342 -53.98 -3.09 10.24
C HIS A 342 -54.45 -3.96 9.07
N THR A 343 -54.72 -3.36 7.91
CA THR A 343 -54.77 -4.11 6.66
C THR A 343 -53.35 -4.62 6.35
N PRO A 344 -53.13 -5.91 6.12
CA PRO A 344 -51.81 -6.39 5.72
C PRO A 344 -51.42 -5.74 4.39
N GLU A 345 -50.24 -5.12 4.33
CA GLU A 345 -49.73 -4.54 3.10
C GLU A 345 -49.72 -5.63 2.00
N LYS A 346 -50.51 -5.40 0.95
CA LYS A 346 -50.57 -6.30 -0.20
C LYS A 346 -49.27 -6.18 -0.99
N VAL A 347 -48.28 -6.99 -0.60
CA VAL A 347 -47.00 -7.18 -1.31
C VAL A 347 -47.29 -7.27 -2.81
N LYS A 348 -46.94 -6.21 -3.54
CA LYS A 348 -47.27 -6.09 -4.96
C LYS A 348 -46.59 -7.24 -5.69
N LYS A 349 -47.39 -8.06 -6.40
CA LYS A 349 -46.92 -9.30 -7.01
C LYS A 349 -45.67 -9.04 -7.85
N PRO A 350 -44.54 -9.73 -7.57
CA PRO A 350 -43.28 -9.47 -8.25
C PRO A 350 -43.38 -9.71 -9.76
N LYS A 351 -42.65 -8.90 -10.52
CA LYS A 351 -42.87 -8.71 -11.95
C LYS A 351 -41.92 -9.59 -12.76
N LYS A 352 -42.46 -10.49 -13.60
CA LYS A 352 -41.64 -11.37 -14.44
C LYS A 352 -40.87 -10.56 -15.48
N VAL A 353 -39.55 -10.75 -15.53
CA VAL A 353 -38.60 -10.05 -16.38
C VAL A 353 -37.55 -11.01 -16.95
N TYR A 354 -36.78 -10.51 -17.92
CA TYR A 354 -35.70 -11.22 -18.58
C TYR A 354 -34.40 -10.40 -18.44
N CYS A 355 -33.41 -11.02 -17.81
CA CYS A 355 -32.13 -10.43 -17.48
C CYS A 355 -31.10 -10.81 -18.55
N TYR A 356 -30.72 -9.84 -19.38
CA TYR A 356 -29.79 -10.04 -20.49
C TYR A 356 -28.37 -9.67 -20.10
N VAL A 357 -27.43 -10.61 -20.22
CA VAL A 357 -25.99 -10.39 -20.08
C VAL A 357 -25.35 -10.25 -21.47
N SER A 358 -24.44 -9.29 -21.62
CA SER A 358 -23.61 -9.11 -22.80
C SER A 358 -22.23 -8.58 -22.39
N PRO A 359 -21.17 -8.67 -23.22
CA PRO A 359 -19.82 -8.22 -22.84
C PRO A 359 -19.65 -6.72 -22.53
N LYS A 360 -20.71 -5.90 -22.62
CA LYS A 360 -20.67 -4.44 -22.34
C LYS A 360 -21.83 -3.95 -21.46
N GLN A 361 -22.97 -4.62 -21.47
CA GLN A 361 -24.19 -4.22 -20.76
C GLN A 361 -24.86 -5.42 -20.09
N PHE A 362 -25.34 -5.21 -18.86
CA PHE A 362 -26.40 -6.01 -18.25
C PHE A 362 -27.73 -5.24 -18.39
N SER A 363 -28.83 -5.87 -18.78
CA SER A 363 -30.11 -5.16 -18.94
C SER A 363 -31.32 -6.01 -18.56
N VAL A 364 -32.23 -5.41 -17.79
CA VAL A 364 -33.48 -6.04 -17.35
C VAL A 364 -34.60 -5.58 -18.28
N LYS A 365 -35.35 -6.53 -18.85
CA LYS A 365 -36.43 -6.25 -19.81
C LYS A 365 -37.72 -6.98 -19.46
N GLU A 366 -38.84 -6.34 -19.76
CA GLU A 366 -40.17 -6.96 -19.83
C GLU A 366 -40.53 -7.25 -21.30
N PHE A 367 -41.48 -8.15 -21.57
CA PHE A 367 -42.06 -8.31 -22.91
C PHE A 367 -43.54 -7.90 -22.92
N TYR A 368 -43.82 -6.71 -23.45
CA TYR A 368 -45.20 -6.26 -23.66
C TYR A 368 -45.87 -7.12 -24.74
N LEU A 369 -47.08 -7.60 -24.45
CA LEU A 369 -47.83 -8.57 -25.27
C LEU A 369 -47.01 -9.82 -25.68
N LYS A 370 -45.98 -10.20 -24.89
CA LYS A 370 -45.00 -11.26 -25.20
C LYS A 370 -44.14 -11.04 -26.46
N ILE A 371 -44.26 -9.89 -27.15
CA ILE A 371 -43.63 -9.63 -28.45
C ILE A 371 -42.62 -8.48 -28.37
N ILE A 372 -42.94 -7.39 -27.67
CA ILE A 372 -42.14 -6.16 -27.68
C ILE A 372 -41.26 -6.09 -26.43
N PRO A 373 -39.91 -6.19 -26.53
CA PRO A 373 -39.01 -6.12 -25.38
C PRO A 373 -38.87 -4.69 -24.87
N TRP A 374 -39.55 -4.37 -23.76
CA TRP A 374 -39.41 -3.09 -23.07
C TRP A 374 -38.23 -3.12 -22.10
N ARG A 375 -37.26 -2.23 -22.28
CA ARG A 375 -36.08 -2.10 -21.41
C ARG A 375 -36.45 -1.34 -20.14
N LEU A 376 -36.30 -1.98 -18.97
CA LEU A 376 -36.58 -1.37 -17.67
C LEU A 376 -35.32 -0.75 -17.07
N TYR A 377 -34.23 -1.51 -17.00
CA TYR A 377 -32.96 -1.08 -16.42
C TYR A 377 -31.79 -1.47 -17.33
N THR A 378 -30.67 -0.75 -17.22
CA THR A 378 -29.42 -1.11 -17.90
C THR A 378 -28.21 -0.63 -17.11
N PHE A 379 -27.29 -1.55 -16.87
CA PHE A 379 -26.06 -1.38 -16.14
C PHE A 379 -24.87 -1.62 -17.07
N ARG A 380 -23.72 -1.04 -16.76
CA ARG A 380 -22.48 -1.27 -17.53
C ARG A 380 -21.78 -2.53 -16.99
N VAL A 381 -21.13 -3.29 -17.86
CA VAL A 381 -20.18 -4.32 -17.40
C VAL A 381 -18.86 -3.61 -17.05
N CYS A 382 -18.75 -3.17 -15.81
CA CYS A 382 -17.57 -2.52 -15.24
C CYS A 382 -17.46 -2.80 -13.72
N PRO A 383 -16.29 -2.57 -13.08
CA PRO A 383 -16.11 -2.82 -11.64
C PRO A 383 -16.94 -1.92 -10.71
N GLY A 384 -17.64 -0.92 -11.24
CA GLY A 384 -18.55 -0.05 -10.47
C GLY A 384 -19.94 -0.65 -10.27
N THR A 385 -20.37 -1.59 -11.12
CA THR A 385 -21.64 -2.29 -10.96
C THR A 385 -21.43 -3.50 -10.03
N LYS A 386 -22.00 -3.43 -8.83
CA LYS A 386 -21.92 -4.45 -7.79
C LYS A 386 -23.15 -5.33 -7.78
N PHE A 387 -22.95 -6.59 -7.42
CA PHE A 387 -24.01 -7.56 -7.15
C PHE A 387 -23.92 -7.93 -5.66
N SER A 388 -25.05 -7.92 -4.95
CA SER A 388 -25.17 -8.40 -3.57
C SER A 388 -26.12 -9.59 -3.51
N TYR A 389 -25.76 -10.63 -2.74
CA TYR A 389 -26.47 -11.91 -2.74
C TYR A 389 -27.37 -12.02 -1.50
N LEU A 390 -28.65 -12.28 -1.72
CA LEU A 390 -29.68 -12.37 -0.67
C LEU A 390 -30.30 -13.77 -0.63
N GLY A 391 -31.11 -14.06 0.39
CA GLY A 391 -31.79 -15.34 0.55
C GLY A 391 -32.86 -15.64 -0.51
N PRO A 392 -33.56 -16.78 -0.38
CA PRO A 392 -34.73 -17.12 -1.18
C PRO A 392 -35.84 -16.07 -1.07
N ASP A 393 -36.42 -15.65 -2.20
CA ASP A 393 -37.50 -14.67 -2.22
C ASP A 393 -38.78 -15.23 -1.56
N PRO A 394 -39.60 -14.39 -0.91
CA PRO A 394 -40.72 -14.88 -0.10
C PRO A 394 -41.80 -15.61 -0.91
N VAL A 395 -41.93 -15.32 -2.21
CA VAL A 395 -43.04 -15.78 -3.07
C VAL A 395 -42.73 -17.07 -3.84
N HIS A 396 -41.57 -17.13 -4.51
CA HIS A 396 -41.17 -18.27 -5.35
C HIS A 396 -40.08 -19.14 -4.73
N LYS A 397 -39.48 -18.71 -3.61
CA LYS A 397 -38.34 -19.36 -2.94
C LYS A 397 -37.11 -19.51 -3.85
N LEU A 398 -36.93 -18.62 -4.82
CA LEU A 398 -35.74 -18.59 -5.68
C LEU A 398 -34.70 -17.62 -5.11
N LEU A 399 -33.42 -17.90 -5.34
CA LEU A 399 -32.33 -17.09 -4.79
C LEU A 399 -32.35 -15.67 -5.37
N THR A 400 -32.16 -14.68 -4.49
CA THR A 400 -32.25 -13.26 -4.84
C THR A 400 -30.86 -12.63 -4.97
N LEU A 401 -30.71 -11.65 -5.87
CA LEU A 401 -29.60 -10.70 -5.89
C LEU A 401 -30.12 -9.26 -5.99
N VAL A 402 -29.29 -8.29 -5.60
CA VAL A 402 -29.49 -6.87 -5.87
C VAL A 402 -28.36 -6.40 -6.78
N VAL A 403 -28.69 -5.60 -7.80
CA VAL A 403 -27.71 -4.93 -8.67
C VAL A 403 -27.72 -3.43 -8.38
N ASP A 404 -26.55 -2.88 -8.11
CA ASP A 404 -26.31 -1.46 -7.87
C ASP A 404 -25.15 -0.97 -8.75
N ASP A 405 -25.21 0.29 -9.21
CA ASP A 405 -24.11 0.97 -9.90
C ASP A 405 -23.81 2.38 -9.36
N GLY A 406 -24.49 2.81 -8.28
CA GLY A 406 -24.38 4.14 -7.70
C GLY A 406 -24.94 5.28 -8.56
N ILE A 407 -25.64 4.97 -9.66
CA ILE A 407 -26.21 5.96 -10.59
C ILE A 407 -27.74 5.84 -10.64
N GLN A 408 -28.28 4.62 -10.65
CA GLN A 408 -29.72 4.35 -10.61
C GLN A 408 -30.12 3.63 -9.30
N PRO A 409 -31.39 3.68 -8.87
CA PRO A 409 -31.84 2.95 -7.69
C PRO A 409 -31.52 1.45 -7.77
N PRO A 410 -31.07 0.79 -6.69
CA PRO A 410 -30.74 -0.63 -6.70
C PRO A 410 -31.92 -1.52 -7.15
N VAL A 411 -31.61 -2.56 -7.93
CA VAL A 411 -32.60 -3.42 -8.59
C VAL A 411 -32.53 -4.84 -8.04
N GLU A 412 -33.58 -5.24 -7.32
CA GLU A 412 -33.73 -6.56 -6.71
C GLU A 412 -34.34 -7.58 -7.69
N LEU A 413 -33.68 -8.73 -7.85
CA LEU A 413 -33.98 -9.77 -8.83
C LEU A 413 -33.91 -11.16 -8.18
N SER A 414 -35.07 -11.82 -8.08
CA SER A 414 -35.19 -13.25 -7.79
C SER A 414 -34.95 -14.07 -9.06
N CYS A 415 -34.06 -15.05 -9.05
CA CYS A 415 -33.71 -15.84 -10.24
C CYS A 415 -33.33 -17.28 -9.89
N LYS A 416 -33.92 -18.26 -10.58
CA LYS A 416 -33.58 -19.69 -10.40
C LYS A 416 -32.09 -19.98 -10.66
N GLU A 417 -31.51 -19.29 -11.64
CA GLU A 417 -30.13 -19.47 -12.09
C GLU A 417 -29.22 -18.31 -11.63
N ARG A 418 -29.54 -17.66 -10.50
CA ARG A 418 -28.84 -16.50 -9.93
C ARG A 418 -27.31 -16.62 -10.03
N ASN A 419 -26.77 -17.75 -9.60
CA ASN A 419 -25.33 -17.98 -9.51
C ASN A 419 -24.68 -18.06 -10.91
N ILE A 420 -25.37 -18.64 -11.90
CA ILE A 420 -24.94 -18.71 -13.31
C ILE A 420 -25.01 -17.31 -13.95
N LEU A 421 -26.09 -16.55 -13.69
CA LEU A 421 -26.27 -15.17 -14.16
C LEU A 421 -25.12 -14.28 -13.66
N ALA A 422 -24.88 -14.28 -12.34
CA ALA A 422 -23.81 -13.52 -11.70
C ALA A 422 -22.43 -13.94 -12.19
N ALA A 423 -22.14 -15.25 -12.26
CA ALA A 423 -20.87 -15.74 -12.79
C ALA A 423 -20.65 -15.38 -14.27
N THR A 424 -21.70 -15.39 -15.09
CA THR A 424 -21.64 -14.94 -16.50
C THR A 424 -21.30 -13.45 -16.60
N PHE A 425 -21.87 -12.61 -15.72
CA PHE A 425 -21.52 -11.18 -15.62
C PHE A 425 -20.06 -10.98 -15.17
N ILE A 426 -19.64 -11.63 -14.08
CA ILE A 426 -18.28 -11.50 -13.52
C ILE A 426 -17.22 -11.98 -14.51
N ARG A 427 -17.44 -13.11 -15.19
CA ARG A 427 -16.51 -13.63 -16.21
C ARG A 427 -16.44 -12.71 -17.43
N SER A 428 -17.58 -12.15 -17.87
CA SER A 428 -17.61 -11.12 -18.92
C SER A 428 -16.83 -9.85 -18.53
N LEU A 429 -16.91 -9.44 -17.26
CA LEU A 429 -16.13 -8.32 -16.72
C LEU A 429 -14.62 -8.60 -16.73
N LEU A 430 -14.20 -9.77 -16.24
CA LEU A 430 -12.80 -10.17 -16.22
C LEU A 430 -12.19 -10.23 -17.63
N ASP A 431 -12.92 -10.77 -18.61
CA ASP A 431 -12.45 -10.82 -19.99
C ASP A 431 -12.52 -9.47 -20.72
N LEU A 432 -13.34 -8.51 -20.26
CA LEU A 432 -13.28 -7.11 -20.72
C LEU A 432 -12.08 -6.37 -20.12
N LEU A 433 -11.71 -6.65 -18.86
CA LEU A 433 -10.53 -6.08 -18.20
C LEU A 433 -9.23 -6.62 -18.81
N ARG A 434 -9.17 -7.90 -19.20
CA ARG A 434 -8.02 -8.53 -19.88
C ARG A 434 -7.77 -8.04 -21.31
N ARG A 435 -8.69 -7.29 -21.91
CA ARG A 435 -8.61 -6.75 -23.29
C ARG A 435 -8.29 -5.25 -23.31
N ARG A 436 -7.82 -4.69 -22.20
CA ARG A 436 -7.41 -3.30 -22.01
C ARG A 436 -5.98 -3.24 -21.51
#